data_AF-A0A9R1PBB2-F1
#
_entry.id   AF-A0A9R1PBB2-F1
#
_cell.length_a   1.000
_cell.length_b   1.000
_cell.length_c   1.000
_cell.angle_alpha   90.00
_cell.angle_beta   90.00
_cell.angle_gamma   90.00
#
_symmetry.space_group_name_H-M   'P 1'
#
loop_
_entity.id
_entity.type
_entity.pdbx_description
1 polymer ?
#
loop_
_entity_poly.entity_id
_entity_poly.type
_entity_poly.pdbx_seq_one_letter_code
_entity_poly.pdbx_strand_id
1 'polypeptide(L)'
;MWWGHSKSIMKCDIVLFLYYDLTCIGSSLIVLIVNVMTCSGYIAPEYLYRGEISTKSDIYSLGVLILETTTREENCCGNEPSAGQFIKKVRENWTEEHIVSEYPSLKADCLRQVKKCIEIGLQCVETDRQRRPTIEAIIDKLNGRHSN
;
A
#
# COMPACT_ATOMS: atom_id res chain seq x y z
N MET A 1 -9.59 -30.49 9.12
CA MET A 1 -10.49 -30.46 7.96
C MET A 1 -11.35 -29.24 8.17
N TRP A 2 -11.12 -28.10 7.52
CA TRP A 2 -11.32 -27.88 6.09
C TRP A 2 -10.08 -27.26 5.43
N TRP A 3 -9.57 -27.94 4.40
CA TRP A 3 -8.78 -27.37 3.32
C TRP A 3 -9.67 -27.45 2.09
N GLY A 4 -9.90 -26.34 1.39
CA GLY A 4 -10.64 -26.36 0.13
C GLY A 4 -11.18 -24.99 -0.27
N HIS A 5 -10.56 -24.40 -1.30
CA HIS A 5 -11.00 -23.20 -2.04
C HIS A 5 -10.98 -21.84 -1.32
N SER A 6 -9.88 -21.09 -1.48
CA SER A 6 -9.85 -19.80 -2.20
C SER A 6 -8.62 -18.98 -1.78
N LYS A 7 -7.68 -18.75 -2.71
CA LYS A 7 -6.41 -18.01 -2.51
C LYS A 7 -6.59 -16.47 -2.51
N SER A 8 -7.63 -15.95 -1.88
CA SER A 8 -7.86 -14.49 -1.84
C SER A 8 -8.42 -14.07 -0.49
N ILE A 9 -7.53 -13.98 0.51
CA ILE A 9 -7.78 -13.27 1.76
C ILE A 9 -6.52 -12.45 2.02
N MET A 10 -6.44 -11.25 1.47
CA MET A 10 -5.41 -10.30 1.88
C MET A 10 -6.06 -8.97 2.22
N LYS A 11 -6.80 -8.98 3.32
CA LYS A 11 -7.09 -7.77 4.11
C LYS A 11 -7.30 -7.99 5.62
N CYS A 12 -6.99 -9.18 6.16
CA CYS A 12 -6.83 -9.37 7.60
C CYS A 12 -5.38 -9.73 8.01
N ASP A 13 -4.59 -10.39 7.15
CA ASP A 13 -3.32 -10.98 7.62
C ASP A 13 -2.17 -10.00 7.82
N ILE A 14 -2.05 -8.90 7.05
CA ILE A 14 -0.95 -7.93 7.26
C ILE A 14 -1.03 -7.25 8.64
N VAL A 15 -2.23 -7.06 9.18
CA VAL A 15 -2.42 -6.46 10.52
C VAL A 15 -2.44 -7.55 11.61
N LEU A 16 -2.91 -8.77 11.30
CA LEU A 16 -2.83 -9.92 12.22
C LEU A 16 -1.39 -10.39 12.48
N PHE A 17 -0.47 -10.27 11.51
CA PHE A 17 0.93 -10.67 11.71
C PHE A 17 1.64 -9.86 12.79
N LEU A 18 1.28 -8.57 12.97
CA LEU A 18 1.77 -7.75 14.09
C LEU A 18 1.04 -8.03 15.41
N TYR A 19 -0.09 -8.75 15.36
CA TYR A 19 -0.94 -9.06 16.51
C TYR A 19 -0.53 -10.38 17.20
N TYR A 20 0.05 -11.35 16.49
CA TYR A 20 0.49 -12.62 17.07
C TYR A 20 1.72 -12.50 17.99
N ASP A 21 2.55 -11.47 17.84
CA ASP A 21 3.66 -11.19 18.77
C ASP A 21 3.20 -10.51 20.08
N LEU A 22 1.94 -10.04 20.17
CA LEU A 22 1.44 -9.22 21.29
C LEU A 22 0.32 -9.87 22.13
N THR A 23 0.16 -11.19 22.12
CA THR A 23 -0.89 -11.93 22.85
C THR A 23 -0.81 -11.93 24.39
N CYS A 24 -0.21 -10.93 25.04
CA CYS A 24 -0.19 -10.83 26.50
C CYS A 24 -1.31 -9.98 27.13
N ILE A 25 -2.19 -9.32 26.38
CA ILE A 25 -3.26 -8.52 27.02
C ILE A 25 -4.60 -8.76 26.33
N GLY A 26 -5.47 -9.51 27.01
CA GLY A 26 -6.82 -9.79 26.55
C GLY A 26 -7.71 -8.54 26.50
N SER A 27 -8.59 -8.47 25.52
CA SER A 27 -9.90 -7.81 25.61
C SER A 27 -10.67 -8.00 24.31
N SER A 28 -11.80 -8.71 24.40
CA SER A 28 -12.75 -9.01 23.32
C SER A 28 -13.42 -7.77 22.68
N LEU A 29 -12.91 -6.57 22.95
CA LEU A 29 -13.36 -5.27 22.44
C LEU A 29 -12.44 -4.75 21.31
N ILE A 30 -11.17 -5.16 21.26
CA ILE A 30 -10.19 -4.73 20.24
C ILE A 30 -10.55 -5.25 18.84
N VAL A 31 -11.24 -6.39 18.76
CA VAL A 31 -11.55 -7.11 17.51
C VAL A 31 -12.66 -6.46 16.67
N LEU A 32 -13.52 -5.61 17.25
CA LEU A 32 -14.55 -4.87 16.50
C LEU A 32 -14.05 -3.48 15.99
N ILE A 33 -12.92 -2.99 16.54
CA ILE A 33 -12.44 -1.60 16.42
C ILE A 33 -11.41 -1.41 15.29
N VAL A 34 -11.07 -2.46 14.53
CA VAL A 34 -10.43 -2.27 13.20
C VAL A 34 -11.51 -1.76 12.25
N ASN A 35 -11.84 -0.48 12.45
CA ASN A 35 -12.98 0.23 11.95
C ASN A 35 -12.97 0.22 10.41
N VAL A 36 -14.06 -0.23 9.78
CA VAL A 36 -14.23 -0.18 8.32
C VAL A 36 -14.06 1.25 7.78
N MET A 37 -14.30 2.27 8.62
CA MET A 37 -14.03 3.68 8.34
C MET A 37 -12.54 4.06 8.33
N THR A 38 -11.68 3.28 9.00
CA THR A 38 -10.22 3.50 9.13
C THR A 38 -9.42 2.82 8.01
N CYS A 39 -10.05 2.06 7.11
CA CYS A 39 -9.37 1.37 6.01
C CYS A 39 -9.75 1.86 4.61
N SER A 40 -10.66 2.83 4.49
CA SER A 40 -11.13 3.34 3.19
C SER A 40 -9.98 3.87 2.32
N GLY A 41 -8.94 4.42 2.94
CA GLY A 41 -7.72 4.89 2.29
C GLY A 41 -6.96 3.81 1.51
N TYR A 42 -7.19 2.52 1.79
CA TYR A 42 -6.51 1.38 1.18
C TYR A 42 -7.41 0.60 0.22
N ILE A 43 -8.64 1.05 0.01
CA ILE A 43 -9.62 0.31 -0.81
C ILE A 43 -9.51 0.76 -2.27
N ALA A 44 -9.28 -0.20 -3.15
CA ALA A 44 -9.28 0.04 -4.59
C ALA A 44 -10.64 0.58 -5.05
N PRO A 45 -10.67 1.56 -5.96
CA PRO A 45 -11.91 2.22 -6.36
C PRO A 45 -12.94 1.23 -6.92
N GLU A 46 -12.52 0.25 -7.71
CA GLU A 46 -13.42 -0.77 -8.27
C GLU A 46 -14.06 -1.67 -7.20
N TYR A 47 -13.40 -1.87 -6.06
CA TYR A 47 -13.98 -2.62 -4.94
C TYR A 47 -15.09 -1.81 -4.27
N LEU A 48 -14.92 -0.49 -4.12
CA LEU A 48 -15.95 0.40 -3.57
C LEU A 48 -17.20 0.46 -4.46
N TYR A 49 -17.01 0.48 -5.78
CA TYR A 49 -18.13 0.65 -6.72
C TYR A 49 -18.80 -0.66 -7.13
N ARG A 50 -18.06 -1.78 -7.19
CA ARG A 50 -18.55 -3.04 -7.77
C ARG A 50 -18.42 -4.25 -6.84
N GLY A 51 -17.77 -4.10 -5.68
CA GLY A 51 -17.49 -5.23 -4.78
C GLY A 51 -16.53 -6.27 -5.38
N GLU A 52 -15.75 -5.91 -6.40
CA GLU A 52 -14.89 -6.84 -7.12
C GLU A 52 -13.60 -7.12 -6.34
N ILE A 53 -13.49 -8.33 -5.79
CA ILE A 53 -12.25 -8.84 -5.20
C ILE A 53 -11.34 -9.34 -6.31
N SER A 54 -10.10 -8.87 -6.34
CA SER A 54 -9.10 -9.36 -7.29
C SER A 54 -7.68 -9.18 -6.78
N THR A 55 -6.72 -9.91 -7.38
CA THR A 55 -5.30 -9.63 -7.14
C THR A 55 -4.96 -8.17 -7.45
N LYS A 56 -5.66 -7.50 -8.37
CA LYS A 56 -5.42 -6.09 -8.70
C LYS A 56 -5.89 -5.13 -7.61
N SER A 57 -6.93 -5.45 -6.85
CA SER A 57 -7.33 -4.66 -5.67
C SER A 57 -6.33 -4.82 -4.52
N ASP A 58 -5.68 -5.98 -4.42
CA ASP A 58 -4.59 -6.21 -3.47
C ASP A 58 -3.35 -5.39 -3.85
N ILE A 59 -3.00 -5.35 -5.15
CA ILE A 59 -1.92 -4.49 -5.66
C ILE A 59 -2.16 -3.02 -5.37
N TYR A 60 -3.40 -2.53 -5.49
CA TYR A 60 -3.73 -1.15 -5.12
C TYR A 60 -3.44 -0.87 -3.63
N SER A 61 -3.90 -1.77 -2.76
CA SER A 61 -3.71 -1.65 -1.31
C SER A 61 -2.22 -1.66 -0.94
N LEU A 62 -1.44 -2.56 -1.59
CA LEU A 62 0.01 -2.60 -1.48
C LEU A 62 0.66 -1.29 -1.94
N GLY A 63 0.18 -0.72 -3.05
CA GLY A 63 0.67 0.55 -3.56
C GLY A 63 0.51 1.69 -2.56
N VAL A 64 -0.65 1.80 -1.93
CA VAL A 64 -0.91 2.80 -0.88
C VAL A 64 0.06 2.61 0.30
N LEU A 65 0.25 1.38 0.77
CA LEU A 65 1.19 1.08 1.87
C LEU A 65 2.64 1.42 1.52
N ILE A 66 3.08 1.13 0.29
CA ILE A 66 4.42 1.49 -0.20
C ILE A 66 4.58 3.00 -0.17
N LEU A 67 3.57 3.74 -0.66
CA LEU A 67 3.61 5.20 -0.69
C LEU A 67 3.67 5.75 0.74
N GLU A 68 2.74 5.37 1.62
CA GLU A 68 2.71 5.84 3.01
C GLU A 68 4.03 5.54 3.75
N THR A 69 4.57 4.33 3.60
CA THR A 69 5.83 3.95 4.26
C THR A 69 7.02 4.75 3.72
N THR A 70 7.05 4.98 2.41
CA THR A 70 8.20 5.65 1.76
C THR A 70 8.14 7.16 1.92
N THR A 71 6.94 7.74 1.95
CA THR A 71 6.75 9.18 2.11
C THR A 71 6.67 9.62 3.57
N ARG A 72 6.33 8.69 4.47
CA ARG A 72 5.93 8.98 5.87
C ARG A 72 4.77 9.98 5.95
N GLU A 73 4.04 10.15 4.87
CA GLU A 73 2.84 10.97 4.85
C GLU A 73 1.65 10.11 5.23
N GLU A 74 0.85 10.58 6.17
CA GLU A 74 -0.33 9.85 6.63
C GLU A 74 -1.38 9.80 5.51
N ASN A 75 -1.82 8.58 5.19
CA ASN A 75 -3.04 8.37 4.41
C ASN A 75 -4.25 8.52 5.35
N CYS A 76 -4.56 9.77 5.72
CA CYS A 76 -5.57 10.08 6.74
C CYS A 76 -6.93 9.42 6.43
N CYS A 77 -7.37 8.54 7.31
CA CYS A 77 -8.71 7.97 7.26
C CYS A 77 -9.67 8.82 8.11
N GLY A 78 -10.11 9.95 7.56
CA GLY A 78 -11.04 10.91 8.17
C GLY A 78 -11.91 11.63 7.13
N ASN A 79 -12.65 12.67 7.55
CA ASN A 79 -13.39 13.56 6.63
C ASN A 79 -12.39 14.32 5.75
N GLU A 80 -11.95 13.69 4.65
CA GLU A 80 -10.96 14.16 3.67
C GLU A 80 -9.54 14.36 4.23
N PRO A 81 -8.50 13.82 3.57
CA PRO A 81 -8.38 13.51 2.14
C PRO A 81 -8.75 12.06 1.79
N SER A 82 -9.55 11.84 0.75
CA SER A 82 -9.67 10.49 0.14
C SER A 82 -8.30 9.93 -0.29
N ALA A 83 -8.17 8.60 -0.41
CA ALA A 83 -6.95 7.95 -0.93
C ALA A 83 -6.42 8.64 -2.22
N GLY A 84 -7.33 9.12 -3.07
CA GLY A 84 -6.99 9.87 -4.27
C GLY A 84 -6.26 11.19 -4.01
N GLN A 85 -6.62 11.94 -2.97
CA GLN A 85 -5.91 13.17 -2.59
C GLN A 85 -4.54 12.89 -2.02
N PHE A 86 -4.41 11.86 -1.17
CA PHE A 86 -3.10 11.38 -0.71
C PHE A 86 -2.20 11.01 -1.90
N ILE A 87 -2.70 10.17 -2.82
CA ILE A 87 -1.96 9.76 -4.02
C ILE A 87 -1.58 10.96 -4.89
N LYS A 88 -2.50 11.92 -5.07
CA LYS A 88 -2.26 13.15 -5.83
C LYS A 88 -1.14 13.98 -5.20
N LYS A 89 -1.22 14.21 -3.88
CA LYS A 89 -0.21 14.93 -3.12
C LYS A 89 1.16 14.28 -3.26
N VAL A 90 1.24 12.96 -3.13
CA VAL A 90 2.50 12.23 -3.32
C VAL A 90 3.04 12.44 -4.74
N ARG A 91 2.19 12.29 -5.76
CA ARG A 91 2.57 12.47 -7.17
C ARG A 91 3.10 13.88 -7.48
N GLU A 92 2.54 14.91 -6.85
CA GLU A 92 2.90 16.30 -7.10
C GLU A 92 4.13 16.76 -6.30
N ASN A 93 4.30 16.25 -5.06
CA ASN A 93 5.30 16.77 -4.13
C ASN A 93 6.61 15.97 -4.10
N TRP A 94 6.59 14.68 -4.42
CA TRP A 94 7.74 13.80 -4.26
C TRP A 94 8.69 13.82 -5.47
N THR A 95 9.28 14.99 -5.72
CA THR A 95 10.34 15.18 -6.73
C THR A 95 11.71 14.67 -6.23
N GLU A 96 12.71 14.60 -7.10
CA GLU A 96 14.06 14.21 -6.70
C GLU A 96 14.64 15.14 -5.63
N GLU A 97 14.43 16.44 -5.78
CA GLU A 97 14.88 17.47 -4.84
C GLU A 97 14.19 17.30 -3.49
N HIS A 98 12.88 17.00 -3.49
CA HIS A 98 12.13 16.75 -2.27
C HIS A 98 12.62 15.48 -1.56
N ILE A 99 12.86 14.39 -2.30
CA ILE A 99 13.41 13.14 -1.74
C ILE A 99 14.77 13.39 -1.06
N VAL A 100 15.66 14.16 -1.71
CA VAL A 100 16.96 14.52 -1.13
C VAL A 100 16.79 15.36 0.14
N SER A 101 15.84 16.30 0.15
CA SER A 101 15.53 17.15 1.31
C SER A 101 14.97 16.35 2.50
N GLU A 102 14.08 15.39 2.25
CA GLU A 102 13.47 14.55 3.30
C GLU A 102 14.41 13.48 3.83
N TYR A 103 15.39 13.06 3.02
CA TYR A 103 16.33 11.99 3.36
C TYR A 103 17.81 12.41 3.22
N PRO A 104 18.26 13.50 3.87
CA PRO A 104 19.58 14.09 3.64
C PRO A 104 20.74 13.20 4.12
N SER A 105 20.47 12.24 4.99
CA SER A 105 21.46 11.29 5.53
C SER A 105 21.62 10.02 4.69
N LEU A 106 20.77 9.81 3.67
CA LEU A 106 20.84 8.62 2.82
C LEU A 106 21.90 8.79 1.72
N LYS A 107 22.54 7.67 1.37
CA LYS A 107 23.47 7.61 0.22
C LYS A 107 22.68 7.70 -1.10
N ALA A 108 23.36 8.11 -2.18
CA ALA A 108 22.76 8.23 -3.51
C ALA A 108 22.03 6.96 -3.98
N ASP A 109 22.59 5.77 -3.73
CA ASP A 109 21.93 4.50 -4.08
C ASP A 109 20.62 4.29 -3.29
N CYS A 110 20.60 4.67 -2.01
CA CYS A 110 19.41 4.58 -1.18
C CYS A 110 18.34 5.59 -1.63
N LEU A 111 18.73 6.82 -1.98
CA LEU A 111 17.83 7.83 -2.54
C LEU A 111 17.19 7.35 -3.86
N ARG A 112 17.98 6.68 -4.72
CA ARG A 112 17.46 6.04 -5.94
C ARG A 112 16.47 4.92 -5.64
N GLN A 113 16.69 4.14 -4.58
CA GLN A 113 15.74 3.12 -4.14
C GLN A 113 14.44 3.75 -3.62
N VAL A 114 14.52 4.81 -2.82
CA VAL A 114 13.34 5.57 -2.34
C VAL A 114 12.52 6.08 -3.52
N LYS A 115 13.17 6.74 -4.50
CA LYS A 115 12.51 7.20 -5.73
C LYS A 115 11.81 6.04 -6.46
N LYS A 116 12.50 4.92 -6.62
CA LYS A 116 11.97 3.72 -7.28
C LYS A 116 10.75 3.15 -6.55
N CYS A 117 10.78 3.10 -5.22
CA CYS A 117 9.64 2.66 -4.41
C CYS A 117 8.42 3.57 -4.63
N ILE A 118 8.62 4.90 -4.67
CA ILE A 118 7.53 5.85 -4.95
C ILE A 118 6.96 5.63 -6.36
N GLU A 119 7.79 5.47 -7.38
CA GLU A 119 7.35 5.19 -8.75
C GLU A 119 6.54 3.89 -8.85
N ILE A 120 7.01 2.83 -8.19
CA ILE A 120 6.30 1.54 -8.11
C ILE A 120 4.96 1.71 -7.38
N GLY A 121 4.96 2.39 -6.23
CA GLY A 121 3.76 2.67 -5.45
C GLY A 121 2.71 3.41 -6.28
N LEU A 122 3.13 4.46 -7.01
CA LEU A 122 2.26 5.24 -7.91
C LEU A 122 1.66 4.40 -9.04
N GLN A 123 2.43 3.47 -9.63
CA GLN A 123 1.93 2.54 -10.65
C GLN A 123 0.92 1.53 -10.07
N CYS A 124 1.12 1.09 -8.82
CA CYS A 124 0.23 0.16 -8.15
C CYS A 124 -1.15 0.77 -7.85
N VAL A 125 -1.22 2.09 -7.64
CA VAL A 125 -2.47 2.80 -7.31
C VAL A 125 -3.16 3.44 -8.52
N GLU A 126 -2.78 3.06 -9.75
CA GLU A 126 -3.46 3.52 -10.96
C GLU A 126 -4.97 3.18 -10.92
N THR A 127 -5.81 4.14 -11.31
CA THR A 127 -7.27 3.97 -11.31
C THR A 127 -7.69 2.84 -12.24
N ASP A 128 -7.07 2.73 -13.42
CA ASP A 128 -7.25 1.58 -14.30
C ASP A 128 -6.49 0.36 -13.76
N ARG A 129 -7.24 -0.64 -13.29
CA ARG A 129 -6.71 -1.88 -12.75
C ARG A 129 -5.80 -2.65 -13.71
N GLN A 130 -5.96 -2.47 -15.03
CA GLN A 130 -5.14 -3.17 -16.03
C GLN A 130 -3.75 -2.54 -16.16
N ARG A 131 -3.59 -1.28 -15.79
CA ARG A 131 -2.29 -0.57 -15.79
C ARG A 131 -1.45 -0.88 -14.56
N ARG A 132 -2.06 -1.42 -13.50
CA ARG A 132 -1.34 -1.85 -12.30
C ARG A 132 -0.42 -3.03 -12.64
N PRO A 133 0.83 -3.05 -12.16
CA PRO A 133 1.74 -4.18 -12.40
C PRO A 133 1.25 -5.48 -11.76
N THR A 134 1.90 -6.60 -12.10
CA THR A 134 1.75 -7.85 -11.33
C THR A 134 2.72 -7.85 -10.16
N ILE A 135 2.50 -8.74 -9.19
CA ILE A 135 3.40 -8.85 -8.03
C ILE A 135 4.81 -9.27 -8.47
N GLU A 136 4.94 -10.12 -9.49
CA GLU A 136 6.23 -10.52 -10.05
C GLU A 136 6.96 -9.31 -10.64
N ALA A 137 6.27 -8.47 -11.42
CA ALA A 137 6.85 -7.26 -11.98
C ALA A 137 7.26 -6.24 -10.91
N ILE A 138 6.53 -6.16 -9.79
CA ILE A 138 6.91 -5.33 -8.64
C ILE A 138 8.21 -5.86 -8.02
N ILE A 139 8.28 -7.17 -7.75
CA ILE A 139 9.46 -7.82 -7.17
C ILE A 139 10.68 -7.66 -8.09
N ASP A 140 10.53 -7.83 -9.39
CA ASP A 140 11.60 -7.65 -10.36
C ASP A 140 12.11 -6.21 -10.39
N LYS A 141 11.20 -5.23 -10.38
CA LYS A 141 11.56 -3.81 -10.26
C LYS A 141 12.31 -3.55 -8.96
N LEU A 142 11.84 -4.05 -7.81
CA LEU A 142 12.51 -3.86 -6.52
C LEU A 142 13.92 -4.51 -6.49
N ASN A 143 14.07 -5.70 -7.07
CA ASN A 143 15.34 -6.41 -7.15
C ASN A 143 16.30 -5.85 -8.22
N GLY A 144 15.88 -4.86 -9.00
CA GLY A 144 16.71 -4.29 -10.07
C GLY A 144 16.90 -5.24 -11.27
N ARG A 145 16.03 -6.26 -11.40
CA ARG A 145 15.99 -7.12 -12.59
C ARG A 145 15.21 -6.39 -13.66
N HIS A 146 15.91 -5.87 -14.68
CA HIS A 146 15.25 -5.36 -15.86
C HIS A 146 14.61 -6.53 -16.62
N SER A 147 13.29 -6.50 -16.81
CA SER A 147 12.66 -7.28 -17.87
C SER A 147 13.16 -6.70 -19.19
N ASN A 148 13.94 -7.51 -19.90
CA ASN A 148 14.44 -7.22 -21.24
C ASN A 148 13.29 -7.29 -22.26
#